data_AF-A0A9W9UQ76-F1
#
_entry.id   AF-A0A9W9UQ76-F1
#
_cell.length_a   1.000
_cell.length_b   1.000
_cell.length_c   1.000
_cell.angle_alpha   90.00
_cell.angle_beta   90.00
_cell.angle_gamma   90.00
#
_symmetry.space_group_name_H-M   'P 1'
#
loop_
_entity.id
_entity.type
_entity.pdbx_description
1 polymer ?
#
loop_
_entity_poly.entity_id
_entity_poly.type
_entity_poly.pdbx_seq_one_letter_code
_entity_poly.pdbx_strand_id
1 'polypeptide(L)'
;MAAGGHLFYAKKERILNDEQHLAEMVSLMGPPPPEFLQRSAKSSQYWDSKGSVSIPEQSLDTRVNQYRGEHKELFLSLLRRVLRWLPETRPSAEELAYDTFLMQSLLRVRAAA
;
A
#
# COMPACT_ATOMS: atom_id res chain seq x y z
N MET A 1 -7.83 11.09 7.16
CA MET A 1 -6.52 10.56 6.70
C MET A 1 -6.03 9.60 7.76
N ALA A 2 -5.79 8.33 7.39
CA ALA A 2 -5.67 7.17 8.29
C ALA A 2 -4.25 6.84 8.81
N ALA A 3 -3.25 7.60 8.37
CA ALA A 3 -1.86 7.51 8.83
C ALA A 3 -1.44 8.90 9.30
N GLY A 4 -0.69 8.99 10.40
CA GLY A 4 -0.14 10.26 10.90
C GLY A 4 0.91 10.91 9.97
N GLY A 5 0.93 10.56 8.68
CA GLY A 5 1.85 10.99 7.63
C GLY A 5 1.49 10.36 6.28
N HIS A 6 2.33 10.58 5.26
CA HIS A 6 2.21 9.92 3.97
C HIS A 6 2.65 8.46 4.06
N LEU A 7 1.94 7.55 3.37
CA LEU A 7 2.34 6.14 3.30
C LEU A 7 3.65 5.96 2.51
N PHE A 8 3.80 6.74 1.44
CA PHE A 8 5.02 6.87 0.65
C PHE A 8 5.53 8.30 0.80
N TYR A 9 6.78 8.47 1.22
CA TYR A 9 7.41 9.79 1.27
C TYR A 9 7.98 10.18 -0.08
N ALA A 10 8.49 9.21 -0.85
CA ALA A 10 8.97 9.39 -2.22
C ALA A 10 10.01 10.53 -2.37
N LYS A 11 10.84 10.77 -1.35
CA LYS A 11 11.78 11.89 -1.30
C LYS A 11 13.17 11.47 -0.84
N LYS A 12 14.18 11.99 -1.52
CA LYS A 12 15.59 11.95 -1.12
C LYS A 12 16.08 13.40 -1.07
N GLU A 13 16.69 13.81 0.05
CA GLU A 13 17.15 15.20 0.26
C GLU A 13 16.05 16.25 0.01
N ARG A 14 14.79 15.93 0.37
CA ARG A 14 13.58 16.75 0.17
C ARG A 14 13.13 16.92 -1.29
N ILE A 15 13.80 16.30 -2.25
CA ILE A 15 13.45 16.28 -3.67
C ILE A 15 12.71 14.98 -3.98
N LEU A 16 11.69 15.04 -4.85
CA LEU A 16 10.98 13.85 -5.30
C LEU A 16 11.95 12.89 -6.01
N ASN A 17 11.87 11.61 -5.67
CA ASN A 17 12.77 10.61 -6.20
C ASN A 17 12.01 9.30 -6.48
N ASP A 18 11.94 8.93 -7.74
CA ASP A 18 11.17 7.77 -8.21
C ASP A 18 11.78 6.44 -7.71
N GLU A 19 13.10 6.32 -7.65
CA GLU A 19 13.77 5.13 -7.11
C GLU A 19 13.41 4.89 -5.64
N GLN A 20 13.43 5.95 -4.82
CA GLN A 20 13.01 5.91 -3.42
C GLN A 20 11.53 5.56 -3.29
N HIS A 21 10.67 6.13 -4.14
CA HIS A 21 9.25 5.82 -4.14
C HIS A 21 9.00 4.34 -4.44
N LEU A 22 9.65 3.80 -5.47
CA LEU A 22 9.53 2.40 -5.86
C LEU A 22 10.12 1.46 -4.80
N ALA A 23 11.23 1.82 -4.17
CA ALA A 23 11.78 1.07 -3.04
C ALA A 23 10.81 1.02 -1.85
N GLU A 24 10.13 2.12 -1.53
CA GLU A 24 9.10 2.15 -0.50
C GLU A 24 7.88 1.29 -0.87
N MET A 25 7.43 1.33 -2.13
CA MET A 25 6.38 0.45 -2.63
C MET A 25 6.77 -1.03 -2.50
N VAL A 26 7.98 -1.41 -2.91
CA VAL A 26 8.48 -2.78 -2.77
C VAL A 26 8.48 -3.22 -1.31
N SER A 27 8.92 -2.36 -0.40
CA SER A 27 8.94 -2.67 1.03
C SER A 27 7.54 -2.93 1.60
N LEU A 28 6.54 -2.13 1.20
CA LEU A 28 5.18 -2.21 1.76
C LEU A 28 4.27 -3.22 1.04
N MET A 29 4.49 -3.46 -0.26
CA MET A 29 3.64 -4.29 -1.13
C MET A 29 4.30 -5.61 -1.54
N GLY A 30 5.60 -5.79 -1.27
CA GLY A 30 6.41 -6.86 -1.83
C GLY A 30 6.91 -6.52 -3.26
N PRO A 31 7.75 -7.39 -3.84
CA PRO A 31 8.29 -7.18 -5.18
C PRO A 31 7.17 -7.10 -6.24
N PRO A 32 7.31 -6.24 -7.27
CA PRO A 32 6.36 -6.21 -8.36
C PRO A 32 6.38 -7.53 -9.14
N PRO A 33 5.22 -7.98 -9.65
CA PRO A 33 5.17 -9.19 -10.47
C PRO A 33 5.79 -8.94 -11.86
N PRO A 34 6.26 -9.99 -12.56
CA PRO A 34 6.92 -9.84 -13.87
C PRO A 34 6.05 -9.11 -14.92
N GLU A 35 4.74 -9.34 -14.90
CA GLU A 35 3.78 -8.69 -15.80
C GLU A 35 3.73 -7.18 -15.61
N PHE A 36 4.02 -6.69 -14.39
CA PHE A 36 4.15 -5.25 -14.13
C PHE A 36 5.43 -4.71 -14.76
N LEU A 37 6.56 -5.41 -14.53
CA LEU A 37 7.88 -5.00 -15.02
C LEU A 37 7.93 -4.93 -16.54
N GLN A 38 7.28 -5.87 -17.24
CA GLN A 38 7.26 -5.95 -18.70
C GLN A 38 6.45 -4.83 -19.37
N ARG A 39 5.57 -4.13 -18.64
CA ARG A 39 4.74 -3.04 -19.21
C ARG A 39 5.54 -1.80 -19.60
N SER A 40 6.78 -1.66 -19.11
CA SER A 40 7.59 -0.47 -19.37
C SER A 40 9.05 -0.82 -19.56
N ALA A 41 9.63 -0.30 -20.64
CA ALA A 41 11.07 -0.36 -20.86
C ALA A 41 11.87 0.38 -19.78
N LYS A 42 11.24 1.27 -19.00
CA LYS A 42 11.89 1.98 -17.88
C LYS A 42 12.05 1.11 -16.64
N SER A 43 11.37 -0.04 -16.54
CA SER A 43 11.45 -0.91 -15.36
C SER A 43 12.87 -1.41 -15.10
N SER A 44 13.67 -1.65 -16.15
CA SER A 44 15.08 -2.04 -15.99
C SER A 44 15.86 -1.03 -15.15
N GLN A 45 15.60 0.27 -15.30
CA GLN A 45 16.31 1.34 -14.57
C GLN A 45 16.20 1.22 -13.03
N TYR A 46 15.16 0.55 -12.54
CA TYR A 46 14.83 0.49 -11.11
C TYR A 46 15.01 -0.90 -10.49
N TRP A 47 14.89 -1.96 -11.29
CA TRP A 47 14.87 -3.35 -10.81
C TRP A 47 15.96 -4.24 -11.44
N ASP A 48 16.89 -3.69 -12.22
CA ASP A 48 18.13 -4.37 -12.64
C ASP A 48 19.31 -4.07 -11.68
N SER A 49 20.52 -4.53 -12.01
CA SER A 49 21.73 -4.32 -11.19
C SER A 49 22.12 -2.85 -10.99
N LYS A 50 21.44 -1.90 -11.63
CA LYS A 50 21.60 -0.45 -11.43
C LYS A 50 20.61 0.16 -10.44
N GLY A 51 19.60 -0.58 -9.99
CA GLY A 51 18.71 -0.17 -8.91
C GLY A 51 19.50 0.11 -7.63
N SER A 52 19.92 1.36 -7.45
CA SER A 52 20.93 1.77 -6.46
C SER A 52 20.33 1.98 -5.06
N VAL A 53 19.01 2.15 -4.98
CA VAL A 53 18.34 2.48 -3.71
C VAL A 53 18.02 1.22 -2.92
N SER A 54 18.56 1.15 -1.71
CA SER A 54 18.23 0.10 -0.75
C SER A 54 16.75 0.14 -0.40
N ILE A 55 16.12 -1.04 -0.42
CA ILE A 55 14.73 -1.19 0.02
C ILE A 55 14.71 -0.95 1.55
N PRO A 56 13.96 0.06 2.04
CA PRO A 56 13.89 0.32 3.48
C PRO A 56 13.19 -0.84 4.20
N GLU A 57 13.62 -1.18 5.41
CA GLU A 57 12.90 -2.13 6.27
C GLU A 57 11.70 -1.45 6.93
N GLN A 58 10.49 -1.77 6.48
CA GLN A 58 9.24 -1.22 7.01
C GLN A 58 8.06 -2.17 6.72
N SER A 59 6.91 -1.92 7.34
CA SER A 59 5.69 -2.65 7.05
C SER A 59 4.48 -1.73 7.12
N LEU A 60 3.35 -2.15 6.52
CA LEU A 60 2.09 -1.43 6.68
C LEU A 60 1.68 -1.32 8.15
N ASP A 61 2.01 -2.34 8.96
CA ASP A 61 1.71 -2.33 10.39
C ASP A 61 2.46 -1.21 11.14
N THR A 62 3.75 -1.01 10.84
CA THR A 62 4.52 0.07 11.48
C THR A 62 4.10 1.46 10.97
N ARG A 63 3.62 1.56 9.73
CA ARG A 63 3.13 2.80 9.11
C ARG A 63 1.75 3.23 9.60
N VAL A 64 0.86 2.28 9.86
CA VAL A 64 -0.48 2.54 10.37
C VAL A 64 -0.44 2.59 11.89
N ASN A 65 -0.37 3.79 12.45
CA ASN A 65 -0.34 3.99 13.91
C ASN A 65 -1.64 4.59 14.50
N GLN A 66 -2.59 4.98 13.65
CA GLN A 66 -3.83 5.63 14.08
C GLN A 66 -4.85 4.65 14.67
N TYR A 67 -4.79 3.38 14.29
CA TYR A 67 -5.70 2.34 14.76
C TYR A 67 -4.95 1.32 15.63
N ARG A 68 -5.68 0.68 16.55
CA ARG A 68 -5.17 -0.41 17.40
C ARG A 68 -6.16 -1.57 17.46
N GLY A 69 -5.66 -2.76 17.82
CA GLY A 69 -6.46 -3.98 17.91
C GLY A 69 -7.15 -4.33 16.60
N GLU A 70 -8.37 -4.87 16.70
CA GLU A 70 -9.19 -5.31 15.57
C GLU A 70 -9.38 -4.24 14.49
N HIS A 71 -9.56 -2.98 14.87
CA HIS A 71 -9.69 -1.87 13.90
C HIS A 71 -8.45 -1.73 13.01
N LYS A 72 -7.26 -1.95 13.58
CA LYS A 72 -6.01 -1.90 12.82
C LYS A 72 -5.93 -3.07 11.84
N GLU A 73 -6.28 -4.27 12.28
CA GLU A 73 -6.27 -5.47 11.44
C GLU A 73 -7.21 -5.34 10.24
N LEU A 74 -8.43 -4.86 10.48
CA LEU A 74 -9.41 -4.59 9.42
C LEU A 74 -8.91 -3.52 8.44
N PHE A 75 -8.30 -2.44 8.94
CA PHE A 75 -7.75 -1.41 8.07
C PHE A 75 -6.56 -1.90 7.24
N LEU A 76 -5.66 -2.68 7.84
CA LEU A 76 -4.53 -3.30 7.12
C LEU A 76 -5.02 -4.28 6.06
N SER A 77 -6.11 -5.03 6.33
CA SER A 77 -6.76 -5.88 5.35
C SER A 77 -7.26 -5.07 4.15
N LEU A 78 -7.97 -3.96 4.39
CA LEU A 78 -8.42 -3.05 3.35
C LEU A 78 -7.24 -2.48 2.54
N LEU A 79 -6.18 -2.00 3.19
CA LEU A 79 -5.00 -1.47 2.49
C LEU A 79 -4.35 -2.51 1.58
N ARG A 80 -4.23 -3.77 2.02
CA ARG A 80 -3.68 -4.86 1.20
C ARG A 80 -4.54 -5.18 -0.02
N ARG A 81 -5.85 -4.91 0.03
CA ARG A 81 -6.74 -5.05 -1.13
C ARG A 81 -6.55 -3.91 -2.13
N VAL A 82 -6.39 -2.68 -1.64
CA VAL A 82 -6.24 -1.46 -2.46
C VAL A 82 -4.85 -1.37 -3.11
N LEU A 83 -3.80 -1.67 -2.34
CA LEU A 83 -2.41 -1.55 -2.75
C LEU A 83 -1.99 -2.77 -3.58
N ARG A 84 -2.20 -2.67 -4.89
CA ARG A 84 -1.83 -3.68 -5.89
C ARG A 84 -0.96 -3.07 -6.98
N TRP A 85 0.06 -3.83 -7.38
CA TRP A 85 0.94 -3.49 -8.51
C TRP A 85 0.17 -3.47 -9.84
N LEU A 86 -0.61 -4.53 -10.09
CA LEU A 86 -1.44 -4.64 -11.29
C LEU A 86 -2.78 -3.94 -11.05
N PRO A 87 -3.12 -2.87 -11.78
CA PRO A 87 -4.38 -2.16 -11.58
C PRO A 87 -5.61 -3.05 -11.83
N GLU A 88 -5.50 -4.07 -12.69
CA GLU A 88 -6.59 -5.00 -13.00
C GLU A 88 -6.94 -5.92 -11.82
N THR A 89 -6.03 -6.08 -10.86
CA THR A 89 -6.26 -6.85 -9.63
C THR A 89 -6.81 -6.00 -8.49
N ARG A 90 -6.94 -4.68 -8.70
CA ARG A 90 -7.46 -3.76 -7.70
C ARG A 90 -9.00 -3.84 -7.72
N PRO A 91 -9.66 -4.02 -6.57
CA PRO A 91 -11.10 -3.93 -6.50
C PRO A 91 -11.60 -2.54 -6.89
N SER A 92 -12.80 -2.47 -7.47
CA SER A 92 -13.48 -1.22 -7.77
C SER A 92 -13.86 -0.45 -6.51
N ALA A 93 -14.17 0.84 -6.66
CA ALA A 93 -14.66 1.65 -5.55
C ALA A 93 -15.98 1.10 -4.97
N GLU A 94 -16.85 0.54 -5.82
CA GLU A 94 -18.11 -0.08 -5.40
C GLU A 94 -17.86 -1.34 -4.57
N GLU A 95 -16.95 -2.22 -5.00
CA GLU A 95 -16.58 -3.43 -4.25
C GLU A 95 -15.93 -3.10 -2.90
N LEU A 96 -15.18 -1.99 -2.82
CA LEU A 96 -14.55 -1.52 -1.59
C LEU A 96 -15.54 -0.83 -0.65
N ALA A 97 -16.63 -0.23 -1.17
CA ALA A 97 -17.61 0.48 -0.36
C ALA A 97 -18.20 -0.42 0.73
N TYR A 98 -18.32 -1.71 0.46
CA TYR A 98 -18.85 -2.72 1.39
C TYR A 98 -17.78 -3.46 2.21
N ASP A 99 -16.53 -3.01 2.18
CA ASP A 99 -15.47 -3.62 2.99
C ASP A 99 -15.81 -3.55 4.50
N THR A 100 -15.47 -4.63 5.21
CA THR A 100 -15.75 -4.76 6.65
C THR A 100 -15.21 -3.58 7.45
N PHE A 101 -14.06 -3.01 7.07
CA PHE A 101 -13.52 -1.82 7.73
C PHE A 101 -14.43 -0.60 7.59
N LEU A 102 -15.00 -0.36 6.41
CA LEU A 102 -15.88 0.79 6.18
C LEU A 102 -17.28 0.57 6.77
N MET A 103 -17.76 -0.67 6.76
CA MET A 103 -19.09 -1.04 7.23
C MET A 103 -19.18 -1.30 8.75
N GLN A 104 -18.08 -1.12 9.51
CA GLN A 104 -18.02 -1.43 10.95
C GLN A 104 -19.19 -0.86 11.76
N SER A 105 -19.54 0.42 11.56
CA SER A 105 -20.64 1.06 12.31
C SER A 105 -21.99 0.40 12.03
N LEU A 106 -22.27 0.05 10.77
CA LEU A 106 -23.53 -0.59 10.38
C LEU A 106 -23.60 -2.04 10.88
N LEU A 107 -22.48 -2.78 10.80
CA LEU A 107 -22.40 -4.15 11.32
C LEU A 107 -22.60 -4.19 12.83
N ARG A 108 -22.08 -3.20 13.57
CA ARG A 108 -22.29 -3.06 15.02
C ARG A 108 -23.75 -2.79 15.37
N VAL A 109 -24.44 -1.93 14.62
CA VAL A 109 -25.87 -1.66 14.83
C VAL A 109 -26.70 -2.92 14.59
N ARG A 110 -26.39 -3.70 13.54
CA ARG A 110 -27.10 -4.96 13.24
C ARG A 110 -26.87 -6.05 14.27
N ALA A 111 -25.68 -6.12 14.87
CA ALA A 111 -25.37 -7.13 15.88
C ALA A 111 -26.02 -6.84 17.25
N ALA A 112 -26.47 -5.60 17.48
CA ALA A 112 -27.09 -5.15 18.73
C ALA A 112 -28.63 -5.15 18.69
N ALA A 113 -29.24 -5.55 17.57
CA ALA A 113 -30.68 -5.67 17.36
C ALA A 113 -31.11 -7.13 17.35
#